data_AF-A0A381TG15-F1
#
_entry.id   AF-A0A381TG15-F1
#
_cell.length_a   1.000
_cell.length_b   1.000
_cell.length_c   1.000
_cell.angle_alpha   90.00
_cell.angle_beta   90.00
_cell.angle_gamma   90.00
#
_symmetry.space_group_name_H-M   'P 1'
#
loop_
_entity.id
_entity.type
_entity.pdbx_description
1 polymer ?
#
loop_
_entity_poly.entity_id
_entity_poly.type
_entity_poly.pdbx_seq_one_letter_code
_entity_poly.pdbx_strand_id
1 'polypeptide(L)'
;MNGAYDLDGDNMLEFIALELNPEIDVFPTSVRYYEIDSDSYQSLIWEFETPIELEGHFVDAQIGDLDGNGVPDLVVVMNLSRFGTNATPHVFIAVYQWDDESFSELPSATLDVGKQDRSLRCNNFALLDQDNDGDQELVLSLGSPFRGFAFVDVNSQGQLVMIKKIRPDDLLVGSGLLYTTVLDYDNDGYEDLLVISPEGNVIKAQPFYNIGGVFDSGHLIRKKFDGINGILPHSFQLTDWDADGFKDVLAPFSSGDIIAFTLTPATLVVDRVPVQPGPLTQIEVADFNQDTFRDLLMLSADINALTLVSGKDGGVEGVRNAMSKVPADIQVFAMIPLTKMGQYTGNVLVSGWNGRENSI
;
A
#
# COMPACT_ATOMS: atom_id res chain seq x y z
N MET A 1 -4.07 8.02 -0.84
CA MET A 1 -4.04 8.13 -2.31
C MET A 1 -3.05 7.09 -2.81
N ASN A 2 -3.31 6.49 -3.96
CA ASN A 2 -2.51 5.42 -4.53
C ASN A 2 -2.27 5.74 -6.02
N GLY A 3 -0.98 5.79 -6.38
CA GLY A 3 -0.48 5.86 -7.75
C GLY A 3 -0.74 7.15 -8.51
N ALA A 4 -0.14 7.21 -9.70
CA ALA A 4 -0.39 8.19 -10.75
C ALA A 4 -0.35 7.41 -12.07
N TYR A 5 -1.50 7.30 -12.73
CA TYR A 5 -1.74 6.43 -13.88
C TYR A 5 -2.12 7.25 -15.12
N ASP A 6 -2.00 6.67 -16.31
CA ASP A 6 -2.50 7.23 -17.59
C ASP A 6 -3.25 6.06 -18.24
N LEU A 7 -4.38 5.66 -17.64
CA LEU A 7 -5.07 4.40 -17.93
C LEU A 7 -5.78 4.42 -19.28
N ASP A 8 -6.33 5.57 -19.66
CA ASP A 8 -7.03 5.77 -20.93
C ASP A 8 -6.08 6.19 -22.08
N GLY A 9 -4.82 6.52 -21.76
CA GLY A 9 -3.79 6.89 -22.71
C GLY A 9 -3.94 8.30 -23.28
N ASP A 10 -4.72 9.17 -22.64
CA ASP A 10 -4.98 10.53 -23.12
C ASP A 10 -3.87 11.54 -22.73
N ASN A 11 -2.93 11.12 -21.89
CA ASN A 11 -1.83 11.87 -21.28
C ASN A 11 -2.15 12.73 -20.06
N MET A 12 -3.37 12.68 -19.56
CA MET A 12 -3.73 13.13 -18.24
C MET A 12 -3.29 12.07 -17.21
N LEU A 13 -3.38 12.42 -15.93
CA LEU A 13 -2.99 11.49 -14.88
C LEU A 13 -4.17 11.21 -13.97
N GLU A 14 -4.36 9.96 -13.61
CA GLU A 14 -5.42 9.53 -12.71
C GLU A 14 -4.83 8.91 -11.44
N PHE A 15 -5.63 8.86 -10.39
CA PHE A 15 -5.23 8.27 -9.12
C PHE A 15 -6.41 7.69 -8.36
N ILE A 16 -6.11 6.80 -7.43
CA ILE A 16 -7.11 6.24 -6.51
C ILE A 16 -7.01 6.91 -5.14
N ALA A 17 -8.15 7.24 -4.55
CA ALA A 17 -8.26 7.74 -3.20
C ALA A 17 -9.08 6.78 -2.33
N LEU A 18 -8.55 6.50 -1.14
CA LEU A 18 -9.33 5.95 -0.04
C LEU A 18 -9.75 7.14 0.83
N GLU A 19 -11.05 7.39 0.93
CA GLU A 19 -11.58 8.55 1.65
C GLU A 19 -12.41 8.13 2.87
N LEU A 20 -12.46 9.05 3.84
CA LEU A 20 -13.23 8.92 5.07
C LEU A 20 -13.80 10.28 5.45
N ASN A 21 -14.89 10.28 6.21
CA ASN A 21 -15.35 11.49 6.88
C ASN A 21 -14.67 11.62 8.25
N PRO A 22 -13.77 12.61 8.47
CA PRO A 22 -12.97 12.70 9.68
C PRO A 22 -13.79 12.99 10.95
N GLU A 23 -15.06 13.40 10.82
CA GLU A 23 -15.94 13.64 11.96
C GLU A 23 -16.56 12.36 12.53
N ILE A 24 -16.71 11.31 11.70
CA ILE A 24 -17.48 10.10 12.06
C ILE A 24 -16.72 8.80 11.83
N ASP A 25 -15.75 8.77 10.91
CA ASP A 25 -15.05 7.57 10.48
C ASP A 25 -13.63 7.51 11.06
N VAL A 26 -13.18 6.30 11.38
CA VAL A 26 -11.81 6.00 11.82
C VAL A 26 -10.97 5.42 10.68
N PHE A 27 -11.62 4.79 9.71
CA PHE A 27 -11.01 4.12 8.58
C PHE A 27 -11.73 4.53 7.29
N PRO A 28 -11.09 4.37 6.11
CA PRO A 28 -11.72 4.65 4.82
C PRO A 28 -13.01 3.88 4.57
N THR A 29 -14.04 4.60 4.12
CA THR A 29 -15.39 4.11 3.85
C THR A 29 -15.82 4.32 2.39
N SER A 30 -14.96 4.95 1.58
CA SER A 30 -15.11 5.05 0.13
C SER A 30 -13.78 4.87 -0.61
N VAL A 31 -13.88 4.33 -1.83
CA VAL A 31 -12.84 4.30 -2.86
C VAL A 31 -13.29 5.21 -3.99
N ARG A 32 -12.40 6.07 -4.47
CA ARG A 32 -12.68 6.96 -5.60
C ARG A 32 -11.54 6.96 -6.59
N TYR A 33 -11.90 7.12 -7.86
CA TYR A 33 -10.98 7.24 -8.98
C TYR A 33 -11.17 8.61 -9.62
N TYR A 34 -10.07 9.35 -9.73
CA TYR A 34 -10.05 10.74 -10.16
C TYR A 34 -9.11 10.92 -11.33
N GLU A 35 -9.51 11.75 -12.29
CA GLU A 35 -8.65 12.26 -13.36
C GLU A 35 -8.17 13.68 -13.04
N ILE A 36 -6.90 13.97 -13.33
CA ILE A 36 -6.30 15.29 -13.21
C ILE A 36 -6.23 15.94 -14.59
N ASP A 37 -7.04 16.98 -14.80
CA ASP A 37 -7.12 17.67 -16.08
C ASP A 37 -5.87 18.51 -16.41
N SER A 38 -5.84 19.09 -17.60
CA SER A 38 -4.72 19.92 -18.07
C SER A 38 -4.46 21.18 -17.21
N ASP A 39 -5.47 21.64 -16.48
CA ASP A 39 -5.40 22.78 -15.57
C ASP A 39 -5.11 22.33 -14.12
N SER A 40 -4.82 21.03 -13.90
CA SER A 40 -4.58 20.38 -12.61
C SER A 40 -5.80 20.31 -11.68
N TYR A 41 -7.01 20.43 -12.23
CA TYR A 41 -8.24 20.15 -11.49
C TYR A 41 -8.55 18.67 -11.50
N GLN A 42 -9.15 18.19 -10.41
CA GLN A 42 -9.52 16.80 -10.25
C GLN A 42 -11.00 16.60 -10.57
N SER A 43 -11.28 15.61 -11.42
CA SER A 43 -12.63 15.19 -11.79
C SER A 43 -12.89 13.80 -11.24
N LEU A 44 -13.96 13.63 -10.46
CA LEU A 44 -14.39 12.30 -9.99
C LEU A 44 -14.99 11.52 -11.17
N ILE A 45 -14.39 10.39 -11.51
CA ILE A 45 -14.83 9.53 -12.62
C ILE A 45 -15.60 8.32 -12.09
N TRP A 46 -15.14 7.71 -11.00
CA TRP A 46 -15.76 6.51 -10.43
C TRP A 46 -15.69 6.51 -8.90
N GLU A 47 -16.71 5.95 -8.25
CA GLU A 47 -16.74 5.80 -6.80
C GLU A 47 -17.42 4.50 -6.35
N PHE A 48 -16.96 3.99 -5.21
CA PHE A 48 -17.59 2.89 -4.50
C PHE A 48 -17.54 3.12 -2.99
N GLU A 49 -18.68 3.00 -2.34
CA GLU A 49 -18.82 3.15 -0.89
C GLU A 49 -19.16 1.81 -0.24
N THR A 50 -18.80 1.65 1.04
CA THR A 50 -19.21 0.48 1.81
C THR A 50 -20.75 0.35 1.82
N PRO A 51 -21.32 -0.85 1.57
CA PRO A 51 -22.77 -1.02 1.55
C PRO A 51 -23.42 -0.61 2.87
N ILE A 52 -24.51 0.18 2.80
CA ILE A 52 -25.22 0.75 3.97
C ILE A 52 -25.65 -0.32 5.00
N GLU A 53 -25.87 -1.57 4.56
CA GLU A 53 -26.28 -2.69 5.41
C GLU A 53 -25.11 -3.40 6.13
N LEU A 54 -23.87 -2.94 5.92
CA LEU A 54 -22.67 -3.52 6.50
C LEU A 54 -21.88 -2.44 7.24
N GLU A 55 -21.29 -2.81 8.38
CA GLU A 55 -20.21 -2.03 8.99
C GLU A 55 -18.90 -2.51 8.38
N GLY A 56 -18.10 -1.61 7.83
CA GLY A 56 -16.85 -2.02 7.22
C GLY A 56 -15.94 -0.87 6.87
N HIS A 57 -14.73 -1.21 6.48
CA HIS A 57 -13.76 -0.26 5.94
C HIS A 57 -12.93 -0.93 4.85
N PHE A 58 -12.42 -0.09 3.95
CA PHE A 58 -11.45 -0.51 2.98
C PHE A 58 -10.12 -0.80 3.67
N VAL A 59 -9.57 -1.96 3.32
CA VAL A 59 -8.19 -2.31 3.62
C VAL A 59 -7.32 -1.53 2.66
N ASP A 60 -7.47 -1.75 1.35
CA ASP A 60 -6.80 -0.96 0.32
C ASP A 60 -7.54 -1.08 -1.02
N ALA A 61 -7.09 -0.30 -2.02
CA ALA A 61 -7.48 -0.42 -3.42
C ALA A 61 -6.23 -0.32 -4.32
N GLN A 62 -6.08 -1.25 -5.26
CA GLN A 62 -4.92 -1.34 -6.16
C GLN A 62 -5.37 -1.63 -7.60
N ILE A 63 -4.59 -1.16 -8.57
CA ILE A 63 -4.78 -1.49 -9.98
C ILE A 63 -3.78 -2.59 -10.37
N GLY A 64 -4.24 -3.59 -11.10
CA GLY A 64 -3.40 -4.65 -11.69
C GLY A 64 -4.12 -5.39 -12.80
N ASP A 65 -3.44 -6.33 -13.45
CA ASP A 65 -4.01 -7.16 -14.53
C ASP A 65 -4.28 -8.57 -13.97
N LEU A 66 -5.50 -8.85 -13.50
CA LEU A 66 -5.79 -10.10 -12.79
C LEU A 66 -6.12 -11.27 -13.71
N ASP A 67 -6.40 -11.01 -14.98
CA ASP A 67 -6.76 -12.04 -15.96
C ASP A 67 -5.77 -12.11 -17.15
N GLY A 68 -4.68 -11.35 -17.07
CA GLY A 68 -3.55 -11.37 -18.00
C GLY A 68 -3.90 -10.84 -19.40
N ASN A 69 -4.96 -10.03 -19.50
CA ASN A 69 -5.46 -9.54 -20.78
C ASN A 69 -4.81 -8.22 -21.23
N GLY A 70 -3.96 -7.62 -20.39
CA GLY A 70 -3.27 -6.35 -20.60
C GLY A 70 -4.10 -5.10 -20.29
N VAL A 71 -5.30 -5.26 -19.75
CA VAL A 71 -6.23 -4.20 -19.36
C VAL A 71 -6.25 -4.12 -17.82
N PRO A 72 -6.15 -2.91 -17.24
CA PRO A 72 -6.17 -2.76 -15.79
C PRO A 72 -7.52 -3.16 -15.17
N ASP A 73 -7.45 -3.80 -14.03
CA ASP A 73 -8.54 -4.08 -13.11
C ASP A 73 -8.35 -3.29 -11.81
N LEU A 74 -9.44 -2.77 -11.27
CA LEU A 74 -9.47 -2.21 -9.92
C LEU A 74 -9.83 -3.31 -8.91
N VAL A 75 -8.90 -3.61 -8.01
CA VAL A 75 -9.09 -4.52 -6.88
C VAL A 75 -9.37 -3.74 -5.62
N VAL A 76 -10.44 -4.13 -4.93
CA VAL A 76 -10.83 -3.53 -3.67
C VAL A 76 -10.97 -4.61 -2.60
N VAL A 77 -10.26 -4.45 -1.48
CA VAL A 77 -10.35 -5.36 -0.34
C VAL A 77 -10.95 -4.64 0.87
N MET A 78 -11.93 -5.26 1.50
CA MET A 78 -12.64 -4.71 2.66
C MET A 78 -12.64 -5.68 3.83
N ASN A 79 -12.61 -5.11 5.04
CA ASN A 79 -13.03 -5.80 6.25
C ASN A 79 -14.48 -5.43 6.55
N LEU A 80 -15.41 -6.37 6.37
CA LEU A 80 -16.86 -6.14 6.53
C LEU A 80 -17.42 -6.92 7.72
N SER A 81 -18.51 -6.45 8.29
CA SER A 81 -19.26 -7.03 9.41
C SER A 81 -20.74 -6.72 9.23
N ARG A 82 -21.63 -7.68 9.48
CA ARG A 82 -23.08 -7.43 9.44
C ARG A 82 -23.54 -6.66 10.66
N PHE A 83 -24.50 -5.75 10.54
CA PHE A 83 -25.11 -5.12 11.73
C PHE A 83 -25.75 -6.18 12.65
N GLY A 84 -25.46 -6.12 13.96
CA GLY A 84 -26.14 -6.93 15.00
C GLY A 84 -25.23 -7.81 15.86
N THR A 85 -25.83 -8.63 16.74
CA THR A 85 -25.14 -9.28 17.87
C THR A 85 -24.19 -10.43 17.54
N ASN A 86 -24.10 -10.87 16.28
CA ASN A 86 -23.23 -11.96 15.81
C ASN A 86 -22.39 -11.56 14.58
N ALA A 87 -21.96 -10.30 14.52
CA ALA A 87 -21.14 -9.76 13.44
C ALA A 87 -19.70 -10.31 13.53
N THR A 88 -19.42 -11.43 12.86
CA THR A 88 -18.03 -11.86 12.69
C THR A 88 -17.44 -11.11 11.50
N PRO A 89 -16.33 -10.37 11.68
CA PRO A 89 -15.70 -9.67 10.58
C PRO A 89 -15.23 -10.71 9.55
N HIS A 90 -15.36 -10.37 8.28
CA HIS A 90 -14.87 -11.16 7.16
C HIS A 90 -14.16 -10.25 6.16
N VAL A 91 -13.35 -10.88 5.32
CA VAL A 91 -12.62 -10.19 4.24
C VAL A 91 -13.41 -10.38 2.96
N PHE A 92 -13.82 -9.28 2.35
CA PHE A 92 -14.52 -9.25 1.07
C PHE A 92 -13.62 -8.61 0.02
N ILE A 93 -13.61 -9.20 -1.17
CA ILE A 93 -12.82 -8.75 -2.32
C ILE A 93 -13.80 -8.49 -3.46
N ALA A 94 -13.64 -7.37 -4.13
CA ALA A 94 -14.35 -7.01 -5.35
C ALA A 94 -13.34 -6.58 -6.42
N VAL A 95 -13.59 -7.01 -7.64
CA VAL A 95 -12.81 -6.61 -8.83
C VAL A 95 -13.74 -5.89 -9.78
N TYR A 96 -13.28 -4.77 -10.33
CA TYR A 96 -13.98 -3.96 -11.31
C TYR A 96 -13.11 -3.83 -12.55
N GLN A 97 -13.66 -4.23 -13.69
CA GLN A 97 -12.95 -4.18 -14.96
C GLN A 97 -12.96 -2.77 -15.53
N TRP A 98 -11.87 -2.40 -16.19
CA TRP A 98 -11.80 -1.17 -16.98
C TRP A 98 -12.57 -1.30 -18.30
N ASP A 99 -13.32 -0.25 -18.66
CA ASP A 99 -14.18 -0.20 -19.85
C ASP A 99 -13.80 0.90 -20.85
N ASP A 100 -12.49 1.19 -20.96
CA ASP A 100 -11.85 2.24 -21.78
C ASP A 100 -12.07 3.67 -21.26
N GLU A 101 -13.13 3.94 -20.49
CA GLU A 101 -13.41 5.26 -19.91
C GLU A 101 -13.40 5.24 -18.37
N SER A 102 -13.82 4.14 -17.75
CA SER A 102 -13.98 4.04 -16.30
C SER A 102 -13.89 2.59 -15.80
N PHE A 103 -14.05 2.38 -14.49
CA PHE A 103 -14.27 1.05 -13.95
C PHE A 103 -15.77 0.69 -13.98
N SER A 104 -16.09 -0.58 -14.14
CA SER A 104 -17.47 -1.06 -14.19
C SER A 104 -18.30 -0.66 -12.96
N GLU A 105 -19.60 -0.38 -13.13
CA GLU A 105 -20.48 -0.04 -11.99
C GLU A 105 -20.68 -1.23 -11.02
N LEU A 106 -20.72 -2.45 -11.56
CA LEU A 106 -20.85 -3.68 -10.81
C LEU A 106 -19.53 -4.45 -10.84
N PRO A 107 -19.17 -5.15 -9.75
CA PRO A 107 -17.96 -5.94 -9.75
C PRO A 107 -18.07 -7.11 -10.74
N SER A 108 -17.03 -7.31 -11.53
CA SER A 108 -16.88 -8.44 -12.45
C SER A 108 -16.70 -9.76 -11.68
N ALA A 109 -15.99 -9.70 -10.55
CA ALA A 109 -15.79 -10.83 -9.66
C ALA A 109 -15.82 -10.40 -8.18
N THR A 110 -16.28 -11.31 -7.30
CA THR A 110 -16.28 -11.08 -5.85
C THR A 110 -15.90 -12.36 -5.09
N LEU A 111 -15.25 -12.19 -3.95
CA LEU A 111 -14.92 -13.29 -3.03
C LEU A 111 -15.10 -12.87 -1.58
N ASP A 112 -15.84 -13.67 -0.83
CA ASP A 112 -15.90 -13.59 0.63
C ASP A 112 -15.04 -14.70 1.23
N VAL A 113 -13.90 -14.30 1.79
CA VAL A 113 -12.86 -15.18 2.35
C VAL A 113 -13.23 -15.67 3.76
N GLY A 114 -14.21 -15.04 4.41
CA GLY A 114 -14.61 -15.32 5.80
C GLY A 114 -15.86 -16.18 5.98
N LYS A 115 -16.32 -16.90 4.93
CA LYS A 115 -17.47 -17.81 5.06
C LYS A 115 -17.22 -18.86 6.18
N GLN A 116 -18.20 -18.97 7.11
CA GLN A 116 -18.30 -19.90 8.27
C GLN A 116 -18.10 -19.27 9.68
N ASP A 117 -18.79 -18.18 10.02
CA ASP A 117 -18.90 -17.65 11.40
C ASP A 117 -17.55 -17.50 12.15
N ARG A 118 -16.46 -17.29 11.40
CA ARG A 118 -15.10 -17.16 11.93
C ARG A 118 -14.61 -15.78 11.61
N SER A 119 -14.43 -14.98 12.65
CA SER A 119 -13.79 -13.66 12.57
C SER A 119 -12.49 -13.76 11.78
N LEU A 120 -12.36 -12.93 10.76
CA LEU A 120 -11.16 -12.77 9.95
C LEU A 120 -11.03 -11.31 9.57
N ARG A 121 -9.81 -10.79 9.63
CA ARG A 121 -9.49 -9.46 9.13
C ARG A 121 -8.24 -9.54 8.27
N CYS A 122 -8.20 -8.73 7.22
CA CYS A 122 -7.02 -8.46 6.44
C CYS A 122 -6.33 -7.22 7.01
N ASN A 123 -5.01 -7.30 7.22
CA ASN A 123 -4.20 -6.21 7.75
C ASN A 123 -3.64 -5.33 6.61
N ASN A 124 -3.28 -5.96 5.48
CA ASN A 124 -2.96 -5.33 4.21
C ASN A 124 -2.96 -6.40 3.10
N PHE A 125 -2.93 -5.97 1.84
CA PHE A 125 -2.68 -6.85 0.71
C PHE A 125 -1.69 -6.24 -0.28
N ALA A 126 -1.20 -7.06 -1.20
CA ALA A 126 -0.44 -6.65 -2.36
C ALA A 126 -0.83 -7.52 -3.56
N LEU A 127 -0.56 -7.01 -4.76
CA LEU A 127 -0.62 -7.78 -5.99
C LEU A 127 0.74 -8.41 -6.28
N LEU A 128 0.74 -9.60 -6.87
CA LEU A 128 1.94 -10.29 -7.33
C LEU A 128 1.65 -11.18 -8.53
N ASP A 129 2.58 -11.31 -9.46
CA ASP A 129 2.60 -12.39 -10.45
C ASP A 129 3.30 -13.61 -9.81
N GLN A 130 2.52 -14.51 -9.22
CA GLN A 130 3.04 -15.56 -8.34
C GLN A 130 3.74 -16.67 -9.13
N ASP A 131 3.34 -16.96 -10.35
CA ASP A 131 3.92 -18.04 -11.16
C ASP A 131 4.45 -17.61 -12.53
N ASN A 132 4.60 -16.29 -12.72
CA ASN A 132 5.23 -15.63 -13.86
C ASN A 132 4.55 -16.00 -15.18
N ASP A 133 3.23 -16.02 -15.18
CA ASP A 133 2.41 -16.31 -16.36
C ASP A 133 1.78 -15.06 -17.00
N GLY A 134 1.92 -13.91 -16.35
CA GLY A 134 1.54 -12.59 -16.84
C GLY A 134 0.22 -12.06 -16.30
N ASP A 135 -0.54 -12.83 -15.51
CA ASP A 135 -1.59 -12.30 -14.66
C ASP A 135 -1.09 -12.03 -13.23
N GLN A 136 -1.88 -11.31 -12.44
CA GLN A 136 -1.54 -10.96 -11.07
C GLN A 136 -2.54 -11.56 -10.08
N GLU A 137 -2.03 -12.23 -9.05
CA GLU A 137 -2.78 -12.63 -7.87
C GLU A 137 -2.80 -11.54 -6.80
N LEU A 138 -3.65 -11.76 -5.80
CA LEU A 138 -3.60 -11.04 -4.53
C LEU A 138 -2.93 -11.91 -3.47
N VAL A 139 -2.03 -11.32 -2.68
CA VAL A 139 -1.61 -11.85 -1.38
C VAL A 139 -2.24 -11.04 -0.25
N LEU A 140 -3.07 -11.70 0.57
CA LEU A 140 -3.72 -11.11 1.73
C LEU A 140 -2.96 -11.44 3.01
N SER A 141 -2.55 -10.44 3.78
CA SER A 141 -2.07 -10.64 5.15
C SER A 141 -3.23 -10.70 6.13
N LEU A 142 -3.44 -11.85 6.76
CA LEU A 142 -4.61 -12.12 7.58
C LEU A 142 -4.28 -12.14 9.08
N GLY A 143 -5.18 -11.59 9.89
CA GLY A 143 -5.12 -11.61 11.35
C GLY A 143 -5.57 -12.93 11.98
N SER A 144 -5.52 -12.98 13.31
CA SER A 144 -6.03 -14.09 14.11
C SER A 144 -7.54 -14.32 13.84
N PRO A 145 -8.01 -15.59 13.86
CA PRO A 145 -7.36 -16.80 14.36
C PRO A 145 -6.50 -17.54 13.32
N PHE A 146 -6.53 -17.15 12.04
CA PHE A 146 -5.70 -17.80 11.03
C PHE A 146 -4.23 -17.38 11.18
N ARG A 147 -3.97 -16.08 11.25
CA ARG A 147 -2.65 -15.43 11.28
C ARG A 147 -1.69 -16.04 10.24
N GLY A 148 -1.66 -15.45 9.05
CA GLY A 148 -0.87 -15.93 7.92
C GLY A 148 -1.28 -15.24 6.63
N PHE A 149 -1.03 -15.87 5.49
CA PHE A 149 -1.32 -15.34 4.16
C PHE A 149 -2.37 -16.18 3.44
N ALA A 150 -3.17 -15.53 2.61
CA ALA A 150 -4.02 -16.21 1.64
C ALA A 150 -3.79 -15.60 0.26
N PHE A 151 -3.72 -16.46 -0.75
CA PHE A 151 -3.55 -16.06 -2.14
C PHE A 151 -4.88 -16.24 -2.86
N VAL A 152 -5.24 -15.25 -3.65
CA VAL A 152 -6.48 -15.21 -4.42
C VAL A 152 -6.15 -14.90 -5.87
N ASP A 153 -6.81 -15.61 -6.77
CA ASP A 153 -6.54 -15.66 -8.20
C ASP A 153 -7.90 -15.66 -8.95
N VAL A 154 -7.91 -15.24 -10.22
CA VAL A 154 -9.04 -15.32 -11.14
C VAL A 154 -8.97 -16.62 -11.93
N ASN A 155 -9.89 -17.55 -11.67
CA ASN A 155 -9.92 -18.80 -12.42
C ASN A 155 -10.36 -18.59 -13.89
N SER A 156 -10.25 -19.66 -14.70
CA SER A 156 -10.67 -19.67 -16.11
C SER A 156 -12.16 -19.35 -16.40
N GLN A 157 -12.99 -19.15 -15.37
CA GLN A 157 -14.39 -18.71 -15.49
C GLN A 157 -14.56 -17.24 -15.13
N GLY A 158 -13.48 -16.49 -14.88
CA GLY A 158 -13.51 -15.11 -14.43
C GLY A 158 -13.93 -14.96 -12.96
N GLN A 159 -13.72 -15.98 -12.13
CA GLN A 159 -14.14 -15.96 -10.72
C GLN A 159 -12.94 -15.93 -9.79
N LEU A 160 -12.99 -15.03 -8.80
CA LEU A 160 -12.04 -15.02 -7.70
C LEU A 160 -12.13 -16.32 -6.88
N VAL A 161 -10.98 -16.98 -6.73
CA VAL A 161 -10.82 -18.20 -5.96
C VAL A 161 -9.60 -18.10 -5.07
N MET A 162 -9.70 -18.66 -3.87
CA MET A 162 -8.53 -18.80 -3.00
C MET A 162 -7.72 -20.03 -3.44
N ILE A 163 -6.49 -19.81 -3.88
CA ILE A 163 -5.62 -20.87 -4.40
C ILE A 163 -4.67 -21.42 -3.32
N LYS A 164 -4.27 -20.60 -2.35
CA LYS A 164 -3.25 -20.98 -1.37
C LYS A 164 -3.44 -20.28 -0.03
N LYS A 165 -2.96 -20.92 1.03
CA LYS A 165 -2.89 -20.38 2.38
C LYS A 165 -1.57 -20.77 3.02
N ILE A 166 -0.83 -19.80 3.54
CA ILE A 166 0.45 -20.03 4.22
C ILE A 166 0.33 -19.59 5.67
N ARG A 167 0.76 -20.46 6.58
CA ARG A 167 0.84 -20.15 8.02
C ARG A 167 2.31 -20.25 8.44
N PRO A 168 3.01 -19.13 8.61
CA PRO A 168 4.45 -19.13 8.85
C PRO A 168 4.77 -19.57 10.29
N ASP A 169 5.39 -20.75 10.46
CA ASP A 169 5.64 -21.37 11.79
C ASP A 169 6.33 -20.42 12.78
N ASP A 170 7.35 -19.70 12.31
CA ASP A 170 8.15 -18.76 13.10
C ASP A 170 7.41 -17.47 13.50
N LEU A 171 6.30 -17.18 12.80
CA LEU A 171 5.47 -15.99 12.97
C LEU A 171 4.04 -16.33 13.44
N LEU A 172 3.73 -17.61 13.70
CA LEU A 172 2.43 -18.08 14.19
C LEU A 172 2.01 -17.44 15.51
N VAL A 173 2.97 -17.03 16.34
CA VAL A 173 2.73 -16.46 17.67
C VAL A 173 3.40 -15.08 17.77
N GLY A 174 2.58 -14.09 18.11
CA GLY A 174 3.00 -12.70 18.21
C GLY A 174 1.87 -11.81 18.73
N SER A 175 2.23 -10.69 19.35
CA SER A 175 1.27 -9.66 19.79
C SER A 175 0.94 -8.63 18.70
N GLY A 176 1.83 -8.47 17.73
CA GLY A 176 1.67 -7.57 16.57
C GLY A 176 0.87 -8.20 15.45
N LEU A 177 0.37 -7.40 14.52
CA LEU A 177 -0.24 -7.88 13.27
C LEU A 177 0.83 -8.36 12.28
N LEU A 178 0.43 -9.12 11.26
CA LEU A 178 1.31 -9.43 10.13
C LEU A 178 1.04 -8.43 9.01
N TYR A 179 2.09 -8.00 8.33
CA TYR A 179 2.03 -7.23 7.10
C TYR A 179 2.90 -7.91 6.05
N THR A 180 2.53 -7.79 4.78
CA THR A 180 3.27 -8.38 3.67
C THR A 180 3.56 -7.33 2.60
N THR A 181 4.66 -7.49 1.87
CA THR A 181 4.94 -6.75 0.65
C THR A 181 5.58 -7.70 -0.36
N VAL A 182 5.53 -7.32 -1.63
CA VAL A 182 5.92 -8.13 -2.78
C VAL A 182 7.12 -7.48 -3.43
N LEU A 183 8.14 -8.27 -3.76
CA LEU A 183 9.27 -7.85 -4.57
C LEU A 183 10.08 -9.07 -5.01
N ASP A 184 10.64 -9.05 -6.22
CA ASP A 184 11.64 -10.03 -6.65
C ASP A 184 13.00 -9.68 -6.03
N TYR A 185 13.33 -10.32 -4.90
CA TYR A 185 14.57 -9.98 -4.18
C TYR A 185 15.81 -10.60 -4.81
N ASP A 186 15.72 -11.85 -5.26
CA ASP A 186 16.87 -12.56 -5.80
C ASP A 186 17.00 -12.44 -7.33
N ASN A 187 16.10 -11.67 -7.96
CA ASN A 187 16.04 -11.38 -9.39
C ASN A 187 15.91 -12.66 -10.23
N ASP A 188 15.18 -13.65 -9.71
CA ASP A 188 14.92 -14.91 -10.41
C ASP A 188 13.69 -14.84 -11.34
N GLY A 189 12.97 -13.72 -11.30
CA GLY A 189 11.77 -13.45 -12.09
C GLY A 189 10.48 -13.91 -11.44
N TYR A 190 10.52 -14.44 -10.22
CA TYR A 190 9.35 -14.71 -9.39
C TYR A 190 9.30 -13.73 -8.24
N GLU A 191 8.14 -13.11 -8.02
CA GLU A 191 8.03 -12.14 -6.93
C GLU A 191 7.96 -12.83 -5.56
N ASP A 192 8.84 -12.43 -4.65
CA ASP A 192 8.94 -12.92 -3.28
C ASP A 192 8.02 -12.13 -2.33
N LEU A 193 7.91 -12.62 -1.09
CA LEU A 193 7.24 -11.89 -0.02
C LEU A 193 8.20 -11.51 1.10
N LEU A 194 8.13 -10.25 1.55
CA LEU A 194 8.63 -9.87 2.87
C LEU A 194 7.46 -9.77 3.86
N VAL A 195 7.55 -10.53 4.94
CA VAL A 195 6.58 -10.46 6.03
C VAL A 195 7.17 -9.68 7.20
N ILE A 196 6.42 -8.72 7.72
CA ILE A 196 6.79 -7.84 8.83
C ILE A 196 5.75 -7.97 9.96
N SER A 197 6.21 -8.09 11.20
CA SER A 197 5.38 -8.12 12.40
C SER A 197 5.98 -7.25 13.51
N PRO A 198 5.46 -6.02 13.72
CA PRO A 198 5.89 -5.15 14.80
C PRO A 198 5.24 -5.56 16.13
N GLU A 199 6.03 -6.08 17.06
CA GLU A 199 5.63 -6.58 18.38
C GLU A 199 6.15 -5.66 19.51
N GLY A 200 5.49 -4.52 19.68
CA GLY A 200 6.00 -3.44 20.54
C GLY A 200 7.30 -2.87 19.95
N ASN A 201 8.38 -2.86 20.73
CA ASN A 201 9.69 -2.36 20.28
C ASN A 201 10.51 -3.40 19.51
N VAL A 202 9.94 -4.55 19.13
CA VAL A 202 10.65 -5.60 18.38
C VAL A 202 9.98 -5.79 17.05
N ILE A 203 10.75 -5.71 15.97
CA ILE A 203 10.30 -6.12 14.65
C ILE A 203 10.75 -7.56 14.43
N LYS A 204 9.78 -8.40 14.07
CA LYS A 204 10.02 -9.70 13.46
C LYS A 204 9.84 -9.55 11.95
N ALA A 205 10.80 -10.03 11.16
CA ALA A 205 10.66 -10.01 9.71
C ALA A 205 11.24 -11.28 9.08
N GLN A 206 10.56 -11.80 8.06
CA GLN A 206 10.94 -13.06 7.41
C GLN A 206 10.65 -12.95 5.90
N PRO A 207 11.65 -13.19 5.03
CA PRO A 207 11.42 -13.32 3.61
C PRO A 207 10.86 -14.71 3.27
N PHE A 208 10.06 -14.79 2.22
CA PHE A 208 9.56 -16.03 1.63
C PHE A 208 9.88 -16.01 0.14
N TYR A 209 10.82 -16.86 -0.26
CA TYR A 209 11.31 -16.95 -1.63
C TYR A 209 10.33 -17.71 -2.51
N ASN A 210 9.92 -17.14 -3.63
CA ASN A 210 8.98 -17.74 -4.56
C ASN A 210 9.71 -18.57 -5.61
N ILE A 211 9.60 -19.90 -5.53
CA ILE A 211 10.24 -20.82 -6.45
C ILE A 211 9.18 -21.41 -7.36
N GLY A 212 8.76 -20.66 -8.38
CA GLY A 212 7.73 -21.10 -9.34
C GLY A 212 6.37 -21.35 -8.70
N GLY A 213 5.88 -20.39 -7.92
CA GLY A 213 4.62 -20.46 -7.20
C GLY A 213 4.70 -21.20 -5.86
N VAL A 214 5.86 -21.68 -5.44
CA VAL A 214 6.05 -22.31 -4.12
C VAL A 214 6.94 -21.44 -3.24
N PHE A 215 6.41 -21.01 -2.10
CA PHE A 215 7.13 -20.14 -1.18
C PHE A 215 7.96 -20.94 -0.16
N ASP A 216 9.29 -20.77 -0.19
CA ASP A 216 10.19 -21.28 0.83
C ASP A 216 10.55 -20.19 1.85
N SER A 217 10.48 -20.50 3.14
CA SER A 217 10.71 -19.51 4.18
C SER A 217 12.20 -19.28 4.42
N GLY A 218 12.65 -18.04 4.33
CA GLY A 218 13.98 -17.63 4.79
C GLY A 218 14.08 -17.54 6.31
N HIS A 219 15.23 -17.10 6.81
CA HIS A 219 15.47 -16.98 8.25
C HIS A 219 14.66 -15.82 8.87
N LEU A 220 13.99 -16.09 9.99
CA LEU A 220 13.35 -15.05 10.77
C LEU A 220 14.38 -14.13 11.44
N ILE A 221 14.30 -12.84 11.15
CA ILE A 221 15.04 -11.79 11.86
C ILE A 221 14.18 -11.21 12.99
N ARG A 222 14.84 -10.95 14.12
CA ARG A 222 14.26 -10.24 15.28
C ARG A 222 15.18 -9.09 15.65
N LYS A 223 14.75 -7.84 15.46
CA LYS A 223 15.55 -6.66 15.81
C LYS A 223 14.74 -5.70 16.67
N LYS A 224 15.39 -5.14 17.70
CA LYS A 224 14.78 -4.20 18.63
C LYS A 224 14.96 -2.76 18.11
N PHE A 225 13.87 -2.02 18.08
CA PHE A 225 13.83 -0.59 17.77
C PHE A 225 13.01 0.11 18.85
N ASP A 226 13.67 0.91 19.70
CA ASP A 226 12.96 1.62 20.75
C ASP A 226 12.13 2.78 20.16
N GLY A 227 10.88 2.90 20.62
CA GLY A 227 9.98 4.00 20.29
C GLY A 227 9.12 3.83 19.04
N ILE A 228 9.31 2.75 18.27
CA ILE A 228 8.51 2.51 17.07
C ILE A 228 7.04 2.26 17.43
N ASN A 229 6.11 2.86 16.70
CA ASN A 229 4.68 2.64 16.89
C ASN A 229 3.89 3.01 15.63
N GLY A 230 2.78 2.31 15.39
CA GLY A 230 1.83 2.61 14.31
C GLY A 230 2.43 2.46 12.91
N ILE A 231 2.78 1.22 12.53
CA ILE A 231 3.24 0.92 11.17
C ILE A 231 2.21 1.42 10.13
N LEU A 232 2.68 1.97 9.01
CA LEU A 232 1.84 2.57 7.98
C LEU A 232 1.92 1.73 6.70
N PRO A 233 1.12 0.64 6.59
CA PRO A 233 1.26 -0.34 5.50
C PRO A 233 0.97 0.24 4.11
N HIS A 234 0.05 1.20 3.98
CA HIS A 234 -0.24 1.90 2.70
C HIS A 234 0.90 2.79 2.20
N SER A 235 1.94 2.94 3.01
CA SER A 235 3.07 3.82 2.73
C SER A 235 4.38 3.04 2.64
N PHE A 236 4.32 1.71 2.49
CA PHE A 236 5.51 0.91 2.17
C PHE A 236 6.05 1.32 0.81
N GLN A 237 7.37 1.46 0.69
CA GLN A 237 8.02 1.89 -0.55
C GLN A 237 9.15 0.93 -0.93
N LEU A 238 9.30 0.67 -2.22
CA LEU A 238 10.38 -0.12 -2.79
C LEU A 238 11.40 0.79 -3.46
N THR A 239 12.61 0.83 -2.92
CA THR A 239 13.68 1.69 -3.46
C THR A 239 15.05 1.20 -3.04
N ASP A 240 16.09 1.62 -3.74
CA ASP A 240 17.47 1.55 -3.25
C ASP A 240 17.75 2.88 -2.52
N TRP A 241 17.48 2.95 -1.21
CA TRP A 241 17.46 4.25 -0.49
C TRP A 241 18.86 4.74 -0.10
N ASP A 242 19.83 3.84 0.03
CA ASP A 242 21.23 4.16 0.37
C ASP A 242 22.19 4.03 -0.82
N ALA A 243 21.65 3.76 -2.01
CA ALA A 243 22.38 3.65 -3.27
C ALA A 243 23.46 2.56 -3.24
N ASP A 244 23.20 1.47 -2.51
CA ASP A 244 24.12 0.33 -2.40
C ASP A 244 23.92 -0.71 -3.52
N GLY A 245 22.88 -0.53 -4.35
CA GLY A 245 22.54 -1.37 -5.49
C GLY A 245 21.54 -2.49 -5.16
N PHE A 246 21.10 -2.62 -3.92
CA PHE A 246 20.04 -3.54 -3.52
C PHE A 246 18.70 -2.81 -3.39
N LYS A 247 17.60 -3.53 -3.63
CA LYS A 247 16.26 -3.00 -3.36
C LYS A 247 15.93 -3.22 -1.89
N ASP A 248 15.41 -2.16 -1.28
CA ASP A 248 14.91 -2.13 0.08
C ASP A 248 13.40 -1.97 0.11
N VAL A 249 12.79 -2.57 1.11
CA VAL A 249 11.45 -2.19 1.57
C VAL A 249 11.61 -1.15 2.68
N LEU A 250 11.03 0.03 2.50
CA LEU A 250 10.89 1.03 3.55
C LEU A 250 9.54 0.88 4.25
N ALA A 251 9.55 0.54 5.54
CA ALA A 251 8.35 0.48 6.38
C ALA A 251 8.29 1.69 7.34
N PRO A 252 7.48 2.72 7.03
CA PRO A 252 7.25 3.86 7.91
C PRO A 252 6.35 3.53 9.12
N PHE A 253 6.56 4.27 10.20
CA PHE A 253 5.81 4.21 11.45
C PHE A 253 5.36 5.62 11.86
N SER A 254 4.16 5.76 12.41
CA SER A 254 3.62 7.05 12.87
C SER A 254 4.44 7.70 13.98
N SER A 255 5.32 6.95 14.64
CA SER A 255 6.35 7.50 15.55
C SER A 255 7.36 8.42 14.86
N GLY A 256 7.46 8.42 13.54
CA GLY A 256 8.49 9.12 12.77
C GLY A 256 9.64 8.24 12.32
N ASP A 257 9.65 6.98 12.73
CA ASP A 257 10.67 6.01 12.33
C ASP A 257 10.36 5.43 10.95
N ILE A 258 11.41 5.18 10.17
CA ILE A 258 11.34 4.38 8.95
C ILE A 258 12.36 3.26 9.09
N ILE A 259 11.91 2.03 8.88
CA ILE A 259 12.74 0.83 8.95
C ILE A 259 12.94 0.28 7.55
N ALA A 260 14.18 0.19 7.11
CA ALA A 260 14.57 -0.40 5.84
C ALA A 260 14.84 -1.90 6.01
N PHE A 261 14.40 -2.69 5.03
CA PHE A 261 14.63 -4.12 4.94
C PHE A 261 15.29 -4.46 3.61
N THR A 262 16.59 -4.80 3.67
CA THR A 262 17.42 -5.14 2.52
C THR A 262 17.66 -6.64 2.52
N LEU A 263 17.26 -7.36 1.47
CA LEU A 263 17.67 -8.76 1.35
C LEU A 263 19.03 -8.84 0.69
N THR A 264 19.99 -9.35 1.45
CA THR A 264 21.32 -9.68 0.92
C THR A 264 21.38 -11.18 0.65
N PRO A 265 22.33 -11.66 -0.18
CA PRO A 265 22.50 -13.11 -0.43
C PRO A 265 22.69 -13.97 0.82
N ALA A 266 23.06 -13.37 1.97
CA ALA A 266 23.28 -14.09 3.21
C ALA A 266 22.13 -13.96 4.23
N THR A 267 21.46 -12.81 4.28
CA THR A 267 20.45 -12.50 5.30
C THR A 267 19.60 -11.30 4.92
N LEU A 268 18.44 -11.19 5.56
CA LEU A 268 17.70 -9.93 5.64
C LEU A 268 18.42 -8.99 6.62
N VAL A 269 18.87 -7.85 6.11
CA VAL A 269 19.39 -6.72 6.89
C VAL A 269 18.20 -5.81 7.20
N VAL A 270 18.14 -5.31 8.44
CA VAL A 270 17.03 -4.49 8.91
C VAL A 270 17.60 -3.28 9.62
N ASP A 271 17.44 -2.08 9.10
CA ASP A 271 18.06 -0.88 9.67
C ASP A 271 17.08 0.27 9.81
N ARG A 272 17.41 1.22 10.69
CA ARG A 272 16.62 2.44 10.86
C ARG A 272 17.18 3.50 9.91
N VAL A 273 16.34 4.02 9.02
CA VAL A 273 16.70 5.14 8.14
C VAL A 273 17.00 6.36 9.03
N PRO A 274 18.13 7.06 8.85
CA PRO A 274 18.61 8.09 9.78
C PRO A 274 17.91 9.44 9.58
N VAL A 275 16.57 9.46 9.68
CA VAL A 275 15.72 10.65 9.49
C VAL A 275 14.96 11.01 10.76
N GLN A 276 14.51 12.26 10.85
CA GLN A 276 13.71 12.78 11.97
C GLN A 276 12.59 13.71 11.48
N PRO A 277 11.60 13.20 10.72
CA PRO A 277 10.53 14.04 10.14
C PRO A 277 9.50 14.52 11.17
N GLY A 278 9.53 14.02 12.42
CA GLY A 278 8.42 14.13 13.36
C GLY A 278 7.43 12.97 13.18
N PRO A 279 6.21 13.04 13.74
CA PRO A 279 5.19 12.00 13.53
C PRO A 279 4.93 11.78 12.04
N LEU A 280 4.92 10.54 11.59
CA LEU A 280 4.82 10.24 10.15
C LEU A 280 3.37 9.93 9.77
N THR A 281 2.94 10.44 8.63
CA THR A 281 1.63 10.14 8.03
C THR A 281 1.82 9.34 6.74
N GLN A 282 2.80 9.71 5.93
CA GLN A 282 3.09 9.07 4.65
C GLN A 282 4.54 9.33 4.24
N ILE A 283 5.09 8.43 3.43
CA ILE A 283 6.33 8.61 2.68
C ILE A 283 6.11 8.28 1.22
N GLU A 284 6.82 8.98 0.37
CA GLU A 284 6.83 8.80 -1.08
C GLU A 284 8.26 8.82 -1.60
N VAL A 285 8.52 8.05 -2.65
CA VAL A 285 9.86 7.91 -3.23
C VAL A 285 9.85 8.23 -4.72
N ALA A 286 10.61 9.26 -5.11
CA ALA A 286 10.76 9.68 -6.49
C ALA A 286 12.09 10.41 -6.68
N ASP A 287 12.55 10.51 -7.93
CA ASP A 287 13.69 11.36 -8.28
C ASP A 287 13.22 12.83 -8.31
N PHE A 288 12.99 13.40 -7.11
CA PHE A 288 12.35 14.70 -6.93
C PHE A 288 13.25 15.84 -7.43
N ASN A 289 14.58 15.67 -7.31
CA ASN A 289 15.56 16.64 -7.77
C ASN A 289 16.13 16.37 -9.19
N GLN A 290 15.68 15.28 -9.84
CA GLN A 290 16.09 14.85 -11.18
C GLN A 290 17.60 14.58 -11.32
N ASP A 291 18.21 14.02 -10.27
CA ASP A 291 19.63 13.68 -10.23
C ASP A 291 19.94 12.19 -10.47
N THR A 292 18.92 11.41 -10.85
CA THR A 292 18.89 9.96 -11.09
C THR A 292 18.87 9.07 -9.85
N PHE A 293 18.94 9.65 -8.65
CA PHE A 293 18.74 8.93 -7.40
C PHE A 293 17.31 9.14 -6.91
N ARG A 294 16.72 8.11 -6.30
CA ARG A 294 15.40 8.21 -5.71
C ARG A 294 15.51 8.92 -4.36
N ASP A 295 14.83 10.03 -4.22
CA ASP A 295 14.75 10.81 -2.98
C ASP A 295 13.53 10.40 -2.15
N LEU A 296 13.56 10.68 -0.84
CA LEU A 296 12.52 10.34 0.11
C LEU A 296 11.76 11.61 0.54
N LEU A 297 10.47 11.70 0.19
CA LEU A 297 9.56 12.74 0.66
C LEU A 297 8.74 12.20 1.83
N MET A 298 8.70 12.92 2.95
CA MET A 298 8.02 12.50 4.18
C MET A 298 6.99 13.55 4.59
N LEU A 299 5.76 13.11 4.82
CA LEU A 299 4.64 13.93 5.30
C LEU A 299 4.39 13.69 6.78
N SER A 300 4.36 14.78 7.53
CA SER A 300 3.85 14.84 8.89
C SER A 300 2.62 15.74 8.94
N ALA A 301 1.43 15.14 8.94
CA ALA A 301 0.17 15.89 9.01
C ALA A 301 0.02 16.61 10.36
N ASP A 302 0.48 15.98 11.45
CA ASP A 302 0.37 16.50 12.82
C ASP A 302 1.05 17.86 13.02
N ILE A 303 2.18 18.07 12.34
CA ILE A 303 2.93 19.34 12.39
C ILE A 303 2.93 20.08 11.05
N ASN A 304 2.07 19.65 10.10
CA ASN A 304 1.91 20.19 8.75
C ASN A 304 3.26 20.42 8.03
N ALA A 305 4.09 19.37 7.99
CA ALA A 305 5.44 19.43 7.45
C ALA A 305 5.68 18.41 6.33
N LEU A 306 6.33 18.87 5.26
CA LEU A 306 6.94 18.03 4.23
C LEU A 306 8.46 18.11 4.36
N THR A 307 9.13 16.97 4.43
CA THR A 307 10.60 16.86 4.52
C THR A 307 11.11 16.00 3.37
N LEU A 308 12.02 16.54 2.56
CA LEU A 308 12.70 15.79 1.51
C LEU A 308 14.11 15.41 2.00
N VAL A 309 14.55 14.20 1.65
CA VAL A 309 15.92 13.73 1.89
C VAL A 309 16.45 13.20 0.57
N SER A 310 17.61 13.70 0.15
CA SER A 310 18.19 13.25 -1.11
C SER A 310 18.74 11.83 -0.99
N GLY A 311 18.48 11.00 -2.00
CA GLY A 311 18.99 9.63 -2.07
C GLY A 311 20.50 9.53 -2.34
N LYS A 312 21.12 10.60 -2.87
CA LYS A 312 22.53 10.58 -3.31
C LYS A 312 23.53 10.83 -2.19
N ASP A 313 23.30 11.88 -1.40
CA ASP A 313 24.23 12.34 -0.35
C ASP A 313 23.63 12.27 1.05
N GLY A 314 22.39 11.76 1.19
CA GLY A 314 21.63 11.78 2.44
C GLY A 314 21.36 13.20 2.96
N GLY A 315 21.59 14.21 2.13
CA GLY A 315 21.39 15.61 2.45
C GLY A 315 19.93 15.85 2.78
N VAL A 316 19.68 16.34 3.99
CA VAL A 316 18.35 16.83 4.37
C VAL A 316 18.26 18.26 3.87
N GLU A 317 17.81 18.44 2.63
CA GLU A 317 17.23 19.73 2.27
C GLU A 317 15.88 19.82 2.97
N GLY A 318 15.81 20.66 4.00
CA GLY A 318 14.51 21.04 4.55
C GLY A 318 13.72 21.70 3.44
N VAL A 319 12.85 20.95 2.78
CA VAL A 319 11.99 21.40 1.69
C VAL A 319 10.84 22.24 2.27
N ARG A 320 11.22 23.30 2.97
CA ARG A 320 10.35 24.47 3.21
C ARG A 320 9.83 25.04 1.88
N ASN A 321 10.47 24.71 0.75
CA ASN A 321 10.06 25.16 -0.57
C ASN A 321 8.89 24.36 -1.20
N ALA A 322 8.64 23.08 -0.89
CA ALA A 322 7.49 22.37 -1.51
C ALA A 322 6.15 22.84 -0.96
N MET A 323 6.08 23.16 0.34
CA MET A 323 4.87 23.71 0.96
C MET A 323 4.59 25.16 0.58
N SER A 324 5.48 25.85 -0.15
CA SER A 324 5.33 27.29 -0.45
C SER A 324 4.07 27.63 -1.24
N LYS A 325 3.48 26.65 -1.93
CA LYS A 325 2.22 26.79 -2.67
C LYS A 325 0.99 26.27 -1.92
N VAL A 326 1.17 25.58 -0.79
CA VAL A 326 0.05 25.10 0.03
C VAL A 326 -0.44 26.28 0.90
N PRO A 327 -1.73 26.64 0.84
CA PRO A 327 -2.30 27.65 1.73
C PRO A 327 -2.01 27.34 3.20
N ALA A 328 -1.63 28.37 3.96
CA ALA A 328 -1.19 28.20 5.35
C ALA A 328 -2.28 27.69 6.31
N ASP A 329 -3.55 27.75 5.91
CA ASP A 329 -4.72 27.25 6.61
C ASP A 329 -5.09 25.80 6.26
N ILE A 330 -4.40 25.19 5.29
CA ILE A 330 -4.62 23.79 4.91
C ILE A 330 -3.65 22.88 5.67
N GLN A 331 -4.20 21.84 6.31
CA GLN A 331 -3.46 20.73 6.87
C GLN A 331 -3.38 19.60 5.85
N VAL A 332 -2.19 19.31 5.33
CA VAL A 332 -1.97 18.21 4.38
C VAL A 332 -1.96 16.87 5.11
N PHE A 333 -2.69 15.88 4.61
CA PHE A 333 -2.78 14.54 5.21
C PHE A 333 -2.50 13.39 4.24
N ALA A 334 -2.42 13.66 2.94
CA ALA A 334 -1.95 12.70 1.95
C ALA A 334 -1.21 13.40 0.80
N MET A 335 -0.31 12.69 0.14
CA MET A 335 0.45 13.17 -1.01
C MET A 335 0.71 12.07 -2.02
N ILE A 336 0.89 12.38 -3.30
CA ILE A 336 1.39 11.45 -4.32
C ILE A 336 2.31 12.20 -5.30
N PRO A 337 3.51 11.68 -5.61
CA PRO A 337 4.31 12.21 -6.69
C PRO A 337 3.65 11.86 -8.03
N LEU A 338 3.42 12.85 -8.88
CA LEU A 338 2.91 12.59 -10.22
C LEU A 338 4.05 12.05 -11.08
N THR A 339 3.91 10.81 -11.54
CA THR A 339 4.90 10.15 -12.40
C THR A 339 4.27 9.73 -13.72
N LYS A 340 5.08 9.75 -14.78
CA LYS A 340 4.69 9.30 -16.11
C LYS A 340 5.78 8.41 -16.67
N MET A 341 5.42 7.18 -17.09
CA MET A 341 6.39 6.17 -17.53
C MET A 341 7.53 5.97 -16.52
N GLY A 342 7.21 5.98 -15.22
CA GLY A 342 8.16 5.81 -14.12
C GLY A 342 9.02 7.05 -13.79
N GLN A 343 8.87 8.15 -14.53
CA GLN A 343 9.61 9.40 -14.32
C GLN A 343 8.77 10.43 -13.57
N TYR A 344 9.35 11.11 -12.59
CA TYR A 344 8.70 12.19 -11.85
C TYR A 344 8.45 13.41 -12.76
N THR A 345 7.22 13.92 -12.77
CA THR A 345 6.80 15.03 -13.64
C THR A 345 7.20 16.41 -13.11
N GLY A 346 7.73 16.50 -11.89
CA GLY A 346 8.00 17.78 -11.21
C GLY A 346 6.86 18.26 -10.31
N ASN A 347 5.76 17.50 -10.21
CA ASN A 347 4.59 17.87 -9.42
C ASN A 347 4.25 16.81 -8.36
N VAL A 348 3.84 17.27 -7.19
CA VAL A 348 3.24 16.43 -6.14
C VAL A 348 1.81 16.87 -5.96
N LEU A 349 0.86 15.94 -6.05
CA LEU A 349 -0.50 16.19 -5.63
C LEU A 349 -0.59 16.00 -4.12
N VAL A 350 -1.27 16.92 -3.43
CA VAL A 350 -1.43 16.90 -1.98
C VAL A 350 -2.89 17.10 -1.62
N SER A 351 -3.41 16.25 -0.74
CA SER A 351 -4.75 16.41 -0.17
C SER A 351 -4.66 16.99 1.24
N GLY A 352 -5.50 17.95 1.54
CA GLY A 352 -5.54 18.63 2.82
C GLY A 352 -6.92 19.12 3.24
N TRP A 353 -7.04 19.54 4.49
CA TRP A 353 -8.29 19.98 5.11
C TRP A 353 -8.11 21.32 5.79
N ASN A 354 -9.07 22.23 5.62
CA ASN A 354 -9.03 23.58 6.23
C ASN A 354 -9.93 23.72 7.48
N GLY A 355 -10.50 22.61 7.97
CA GLY A 355 -11.45 22.63 9.09
C GLY A 355 -12.92 22.78 8.70
N ARG A 356 -13.22 22.93 7.40
CA ARG A 356 -14.59 23.03 6.86
C ARG A 356 -14.81 22.14 5.64
N GLU A 357 -13.85 22.16 4.72
CA GLU A 357 -13.91 21.46 3.45
C GLU A 357 -12.59 20.73 3.23
N ASN A 358 -12.66 19.53 2.64
CA ASN A 358 -11.47 18.88 2.09
C ASN A 358 -11.07 19.64 0.82
N SER A 359 -9.79 19.96 0.71
CA SER A 359 -9.14 20.41 -0.52
C SER A 359 -8.24 19.28 -0.94
N ILE A 360 -8.68 18.49 -1.91
CA ILE A 360 -7.80 17.53 -2.58
C ILE A 360 -6.99 18.28 -3.63
#